data_AF-A0AAD5QSB3-F1
#
_entry.id   AF-A0AAD5QSB3-F1
#
_cell.length_a   1.000
_cell.length_b   1.000
_cell.length_c   1.000
_cell.angle_alpha   90.00
_cell.angle_beta   90.00
_cell.angle_gamma   90.00
#
_symmetry.space_group_name_H-M   'P 1'
#
loop_
_entity.id
_entity.type
_entity.pdbx_description
1 polymer ?
#
loop_
_entity_poly.entity_id
_entity_poly.type
_entity_poly.pdbx_seq_one_letter_code
_entity_poly.pdbx_strand_id
1 'polypeptide(L)'
;MIRRSRRCTVDARGSELISGCYNGRLKFWHLLNGKLLATMRTRCFDMAVIDLLCRRVVRSITAVGKCVNALEFSSDGRWLLTADDTKYIK
;
A
#
# COMPACT_ATOMS: atom_id res chain seq x y z
N MET A 1 -10.56 20.39 -5.34
CA MET A 1 -9.44 19.85 -4.54
C MET A 1 -9.15 18.41 -4.97
N ILE A 2 -8.17 18.19 -5.85
CA ILE A 2 -7.86 16.86 -6.41
C ILE A 2 -6.99 16.08 -5.43
N ARG A 3 -7.47 14.95 -4.92
CA ARG A 3 -6.70 14.06 -4.05
C ARG A 3 -5.79 13.18 -4.92
N ARG A 4 -4.51 13.55 -5.05
CA ARG A 4 -3.51 12.73 -5.76
C ARG A 4 -3.33 11.38 -5.05
N SER A 5 -3.70 10.30 -5.71
CA SER A 5 -3.37 8.93 -5.32
C SER A 5 -2.23 8.47 -6.23
N ARG A 6 -1.08 8.09 -5.66
CA ARG A 6 0.11 7.70 -6.45
C ARG A 6 0.01 6.26 -6.97
N ARG A 7 -0.74 5.40 -6.27
CA ARG A 7 -0.88 3.98 -6.60
C ARG A 7 -2.17 3.41 -6.04
N CYS A 8 -2.75 2.48 -6.78
CA CYS A 8 -3.84 1.62 -6.34
C CYS A 8 -3.55 0.18 -6.81
N THR A 9 -4.09 -0.79 -6.09
CA THR A 9 -3.99 -2.21 -6.43
C THR A 9 -5.32 -2.89 -6.17
N VAL A 10 -5.56 -4.02 -6.82
CA VAL A 10 -6.70 -4.88 -6.55
C VAL A 10 -6.24 -6.03 -5.65
N ASP A 11 -7.11 -6.52 -4.79
CA ASP A 11 -6.85 -7.73 -4.00
C ASP A 11 -6.73 -8.97 -4.89
N ALA A 12 -6.13 -10.05 -4.36
CA ALA A 12 -5.95 -11.29 -5.10
C ALA A 12 -7.26 -11.96 -5.57
N ARG A 13 -8.40 -11.61 -4.94
CA ARG A 13 -9.72 -12.15 -5.30
C ARG A 13 -10.45 -11.30 -6.34
N GLY A 14 -9.93 -10.13 -6.71
CA GLY A 14 -10.55 -9.23 -7.68
C GLY A 14 -11.81 -8.51 -7.15
N SER A 15 -12.03 -8.48 -5.84
CA SER A 15 -13.25 -7.98 -5.21
C SER A 15 -13.08 -6.60 -4.58
N GLU A 16 -11.86 -6.27 -4.16
CA GLU A 16 -11.53 -5.02 -3.46
C GLU A 16 -10.42 -4.25 -4.16
N LEU A 17 -10.64 -2.95 -4.35
CA LEU A 17 -9.62 -1.99 -4.76
C LEU A 17 -9.04 -1.31 -3.51
N ILE A 18 -7.73 -1.34 -3.37
CA ILE A 18 -6.99 -0.60 -2.35
C ILE A 18 -6.34 0.62 -2.99
N SER A 19 -6.60 1.81 -2.45
CA SER A 19 -5.92 3.04 -2.86
C SER A 19 -5.20 3.71 -1.70
N GLY A 20 -3.94 4.08 -1.94
CA GLY A 20 -3.08 4.79 -1.00
C GLY A 20 -3.09 6.29 -1.23
N CYS A 21 -3.25 7.06 -0.15
CA CYS A 21 -3.14 8.51 -0.14
C CYS A 21 -1.98 8.95 0.77
N TYR A 22 -1.25 9.99 0.35
CA TYR A 22 -0.11 10.56 1.07
C TYR A 22 -0.43 11.07 2.49
N ASN A 23 -1.71 11.25 2.83
CA ASN A 23 -2.11 11.65 4.17
C ASN A 23 -2.18 10.48 5.16
N GLY A 24 -1.47 9.38 4.89
CA GLY A 24 -1.49 8.18 5.73
C GLY A 24 -2.85 7.49 5.75
N ARG A 25 -3.68 7.66 4.71
CA ARG A 25 -4.97 6.98 4.60
C ARG A 25 -4.96 5.99 3.45
N LEU A 26 -5.33 4.77 3.77
CA LEU A 26 -5.65 3.73 2.81
C LEU A 26 -7.15 3.59 2.74
N LYS A 27 -7.68 3.50 1.53
CA LYS A 27 -9.11 3.31 1.29
C LYS A 27 -9.33 1.99 0.58
N PHE A 28 -10.36 1.28 1.03
CA PHE A 28 -10.80 0.01 0.49
C PHE A 28 -12.13 0.23 -0.18
N TRP A 29 -12.24 -0.20 -1.42
CA TRP A 29 -13.44 -0.02 -2.23
C TRP A 29 -13.87 -1.38 -2.73
N HIS A 30 -15.17 -1.63 -2.73
CA HIS A 30 -15.69 -2.79 -3.40
C HIS A 30 -15.68 -2.53 -4.91
N LEU A 31 -14.97 -3.37 -5.67
CA LEU A 31 -14.62 -3.10 -7.05
C LEU A 31 -15.87 -3.02 -7.94
N LEU A 32 -16.81 -3.96 -7.77
CA LEU A 32 -17.98 -4.10 -8.65
C LEU A 32 -19.03 -3.01 -8.47
N ASN A 33 -19.16 -2.43 -7.27
CA ASN A 33 -20.21 -1.47 -6.96
C ASN A 33 -19.67 -0.08 -6.61
N GLY A 34 -18.35 0.09 -6.59
CA GLY A 34 -17.67 1.35 -6.27
C GLY A 34 -17.84 1.85 -4.83
N LYS A 35 -18.43 1.06 -3.93
CA LYS A 35 -18.71 1.50 -2.55
C LYS A 35 -17.45 1.49 -1.70
N LEU A 36 -17.22 2.58 -0.95
CA LEU A 36 -16.15 2.63 0.05
C LEU A 36 -16.48 1.66 1.20
N LEU A 37 -15.64 0.65 1.39
CA LEU A 37 -15.78 -0.36 2.44
C LEU A 37 -15.14 0.08 3.75
N ALA A 38 -13.95 0.67 3.68
CA ALA A 38 -13.25 1.18 4.87
C ALA A 38 -12.21 2.25 4.52
N THR A 39 -11.84 3.01 5.55
CA THR A 39 -10.66 3.88 5.53
C THR A 39 -9.77 3.50 6.70
N MET A 40 -8.57 3.01 6.41
CA MET A 40 -7.54 2.74 7.40
C MET A 40 -6.60 3.93 7.51
N ARG A 41 -6.34 4.36 8.75
CA ARG A 41 -5.30 5.36 9.04
C ARG A 41 -4.04 4.61 9.43
N THR A 42 -3.00 4.76 8.63
CA THR A 42 -1.65 4.32 8.98
C THR A 42 -0.94 5.51 9.61
N ARG A 43 -0.24 5.25 10.74
CA ARG A 43 0.70 6.21 11.34
C ARG A 43 2.11 6.07 10.74
N CYS A 44 2.27 5.18 9.76
CA CYS A 44 3.54 4.91 9.12
C CYS A 44 3.71 5.83 7.92
N PHE A 45 4.79 6.60 7.92
CA PHE A 45 5.19 7.46 6.81
C PHE A 45 6.06 6.71 5.78
N ASP A 46 6.51 5.49 6.11
CA ASP A 46 7.33 4.62 5.24
C ASP A 46 6.49 3.48 4.63
N MET A 47 6.91 2.23 4.82
CA MET A 47 6.27 1.05 4.23
C MET A 47 5.50 0.27 5.29
N ALA A 48 4.33 -0.22 4.91
CA ALA A 48 3.51 -1.06 5.76
C ALA A 48 3.07 -2.31 4.99
N VAL A 49 3.26 -3.47 5.61
CA VAL A 49 2.65 -4.72 5.18
C VAL A 49 1.32 -4.84 5.90
N ILE A 50 0.25 -5.02 5.12
CA ILE A 50 -1.12 -4.96 5.61
C ILE A 50 -1.81 -6.27 5.27
N ASP A 51 -2.43 -6.87 6.27
CA ASP A 51 -3.37 -7.96 6.07
C ASP A 51 -4.69 -7.38 5.57
N LEU A 52 -5.09 -7.78 4.37
CA LEU A 52 -6.32 -7.32 3.73
C LEU A 52 -7.57 -7.97 4.34
N LEU A 53 -7.47 -9.21 4.85
CA LEU A 53 -8.59 -9.93 5.46
C LEU A 53 -8.98 -9.30 6.80
N CYS A 54 -7.98 -9.03 7.64
CA CYS A 54 -8.20 -8.40 8.95
C CYS A 54 -8.10 -6.87 8.93
N ARG A 55 -7.72 -6.28 7.79
CA ARG A 55 -7.52 -4.84 7.58
C ARG A 55 -6.60 -4.22 8.64
N ARG A 56 -5.49 -4.89 8.90
CA ARG A 56 -4.53 -4.53 9.96
C ARG A 56 -3.13 -4.43 9.41
N VAL A 57 -2.36 -3.46 9.90
CA VAL A 57 -0.92 -3.42 9.67
C VAL A 57 -0.27 -4.61 10.38
N VAL A 58 0.28 -5.53 9.61
CA VAL A 58 1.02 -6.70 10.11
C VAL A 58 2.44 -6.29 10.48
N ARG A 59 3.04 -5.44 9.66
CA ARG A 59 4.42 -5.00 9.84
C ARG A 59 4.60 -3.58 9.33
N SER A 60 5.35 -2.80 10.09
CA SER A 60 5.91 -1.54 9.62
C SER A 60 7.37 -1.77 9.27
N ILE A 61 7.77 -1.41 8.06
CA ILE A 61 9.15 -1.52 7.60
C ILE A 61 9.65 -0.10 7.39
N THR A 62 10.61 0.31 8.23
CA THR A 62 11.33 1.56 8.05
C THR A 62 12.25 1.40 6.84
N ALA A 63 11.92 2.09 5.75
CA ALA A 63 12.79 2.17 4.60
C ALA A 63 14.02 3.02 4.96
N VAL A 64 15.17 2.70 4.38
CA VAL A 64 16.40 3.48 4.60
C VAL A 64 16.34 4.81 3.83
N GLY A 65 15.65 4.85 2.69
CA GLY A 65 15.46 6.06 1.89
C GLY A 65 14.27 6.92 2.29
N LYS A 66 14.37 8.24 2.05
CA LYS A 66 13.33 9.24 2.36
C LYS A 66 11.99 9.02 1.66
N CYS A 67 12.02 8.48 0.44
CA CYS A 67 10.85 8.34 -0.42
C CYS A 67 10.96 7.04 -1.22
N VAL A 68 10.16 6.05 -0.87
CA VAL A 68 10.04 4.82 -1.66
C VAL A 68 9.10 5.11 -2.84
N ASN A 69 9.60 4.91 -4.06
CA ASN A 69 8.84 5.16 -5.28
C ASN A 69 8.30 3.88 -5.90
N ALA A 70 9.02 2.77 -5.73
CA ALA A 70 8.63 1.47 -6.25
C ALA A 70 8.70 0.37 -5.19
N LEU A 71 7.72 -0.53 -5.28
CA LEU A 71 7.54 -1.71 -4.43
C LEU A 71 7.07 -2.85 -5.34
N GLU A 72 7.65 -4.04 -5.17
CA GLU A 72 7.23 -5.26 -5.87
C GLU A 72 7.53 -6.49 -5.02
N PHE A 73 6.57 -7.40 -4.87
CA PHE A 73 6.82 -8.70 -4.25
C PHE A 73 7.36 -9.68 -5.28
N SER A 74 8.27 -10.57 -4.86
CA SER A 74 8.60 -11.73 -5.69
C SER A 74 7.36 -12.62 -5.89
N SER A 75 7.29 -13.32 -7.01
CA SER A 75 6.14 -14.19 -7.32
C SER A 75 5.93 -15.32 -6.31
N ASP A 76 6.98 -15.72 -5.59
CA ASP A 76 6.93 -16.70 -4.50
C ASP A 76 6.57 -16.08 -3.12
N GLY A 77 6.39 -14.75 -3.04
CA GLY A 77 6.06 -14.01 -1.82
C GLY A 77 7.18 -13.96 -0.76
N ARG A 78 8.37 -14.51 -1.06
CA ARG A 78 9.48 -14.59 -0.10
C ARG A 78 10.24 -13.26 0.03
N TRP A 79 10.26 -12.46 -1.03
CA TRP A 79 11.03 -11.22 -1.12
C TRP A 79 10.12 -10.04 -1.43
N LEU A 80 10.47 -8.88 -0.89
CA LEU A 80 9.88 -7.60 -1.22
C LEU A 80 11.01 -6.68 -1.68
N LEU A 81 10.98 -6.28 -2.95
CA LEU A 81 11.91 -5.33 -3.51
C LEU A 81 11.39 -3.91 -3.29
N THR A 82 12.30 -3.06 -2.83
CA THR A 82 12.02 -1.66 -2.55
C THR A 82 13.03 -0.77 -3.28
N ALA A 83 12.56 0.34 -3.87
CA ALA A 83 13.42 1.30 -4.54
C ALA A 83 13.10 2.73 -4.12
N ASP A 84 14.14 3.49 -3.82
CA ASP A 84 14.07 4.86 -3.35
C ASP A 84 14.86 5.85 -4.23
N ASP A 85 14.69 7.15 -3.96
CA ASP A 85 15.41 8.24 -4.63
C ASP A 85 16.93 8.22 -4.37
N THR A 86 17.37 7.52 -3.33
CA THR A 86 18.78 7.43 -2.92
C THR A 86 19.57 6.35 -3.67
N LYS A 87 18.99 5.79 -4.74
CA LYS A 87 19.59 4.74 -5.60
C LYS A 87 19.93 3.47 -4.82
N TYR A 88 19.20 3.20 -3.74
CA TYR A 88 19.40 2.01 -2.94
C TYR A 88 18.29 1.00 -3.23
N ILE A 89 18.67 -0.26 -3.51
CA ILE A 89 17.73 -1.37 -3.71
C ILE A 89 17.94 -2.33 -2.54
N LYS A 90 16.85 -2.69 -1.86
CA LYS A 90 16.84 -3.67 -0.76
C LYS A 90 15.67 -4.63 -0.93
#